data_AF-A0A6H1ZCK2-F1
#
_entry.id   AF-A0A6H1ZCK2-F1
#
_cell.length_a   1.000
_cell.length_b   1.000
_cell.length_c   1.000
_cell.angle_alpha   90.00
_cell.angle_beta   90.00
_cell.angle_gamma   90.00
#
_symmetry.space_group_name_H-M   'P 1'
#
loop_
_entity.id
_entity.type
_entity.pdbx_description
1 polymer ?
#
loop_
_entity_poly.entity_id
_entity_poly.type
_entity_poly.pdbx_seq_one_letter_code
_entity_poly.pdbx_strand_id
1 'polypeptide(L)'
;MGTNYYTESAPKCPTCGHQESDLHIGKSSSGWKFIFMPHTSRGLTSWAKWKDYLKDRVIRDEYGDVVSLDWLSDLIDSKQDGIDHRTATAQQWGPYPRTGYMDDDGYRFSEEREFS
;
A
#
# COMPACT_ATOMS: atom_id res chain seq x y z
N MET A 1 -14.47 -5.25 5.19
CA MET A 1 -13.94 -3.86 5.16
C MET A 1 -12.45 -3.95 4.94
N GLY A 2 -11.90 -3.00 4.18
CA GLY A 2 -10.46 -2.89 3.96
C GLY A 2 -10.04 -1.46 4.14
N THR A 3 -8.81 -1.26 4.60
CA THR A 3 -8.27 0.02 5.04
C THR A 3 -7.10 0.43 4.19
N ASN A 4 -7.17 1.65 3.64
CA ASN A 4 -6.13 2.26 2.84
C ASN A 4 -5.15 3.01 3.74
N TYR A 5 -3.87 3.04 3.35
CA TYR A 5 -2.80 3.71 4.10
C TYR A 5 -2.07 4.69 3.20
N TYR A 6 -1.78 5.87 3.73
CA TYR A 6 -1.22 7.00 3.00
C TYR A 6 -0.01 7.56 3.73
N THR A 7 0.90 8.18 2.98
CA THR A 7 1.99 8.99 3.53
C THR A 7 2.07 10.33 2.80
N GLU A 8 2.66 11.33 3.43
CA GLU A 8 2.86 12.63 2.80
C GLU A 8 3.83 12.47 1.61
N SER A 9 3.42 12.98 0.44
CA SER A 9 4.20 12.90 -0.79
C SER A 9 5.44 13.81 -0.75
N ALA A 10 5.26 15.05 -0.35
CA ALA A 10 6.33 16.02 -0.14
C ALA A 10 5.95 17.01 0.98
N PRO A 11 6.94 17.59 1.68
CA PRO A 11 6.67 18.70 2.58
C PRO A 11 6.03 19.84 1.80
N LYS A 12 5.07 20.53 2.43
CA LYS A 12 4.41 21.71 1.87
C LYS A 12 5.46 22.72 1.41
N CYS A 13 5.38 23.15 0.15
CA CYS A 13 6.31 24.13 -0.39
C CYS A 13 6.26 25.42 0.43
N PRO A 14 7.38 25.88 1.01
CA PRO A 14 7.38 27.05 1.90
C PRO A 14 7.09 28.37 1.15
N THR A 15 7.27 28.39 -0.17
CA THR A 15 7.09 29.59 -0.99
C THR A 15 5.66 29.77 -1.51
N CYS A 16 5.03 28.69 -1.99
CA CYS A 16 3.67 28.76 -2.56
C CYS A 16 2.60 28.10 -1.71
N GLY A 17 2.97 27.42 -0.62
CA GLY A 17 2.03 26.68 0.23
C GLY A 17 1.40 25.47 -0.45
N HIS A 18 1.85 25.07 -1.63
CA HIS A 18 1.35 23.88 -2.32
C HIS A 18 1.85 22.62 -1.62
N GLN A 19 0.94 21.69 -1.35
CA GLN A 19 1.24 20.35 -0.86
C GLN A 19 0.74 19.38 -1.92
N GLU A 20 1.63 18.51 -2.41
CA GLU A 20 1.22 17.42 -3.29
C GLU A 20 0.23 16.51 -2.55
N SER A 21 -0.71 15.91 -3.27
CA SER A 21 -1.65 14.94 -2.68
C SER A 21 -0.91 13.78 -2.02
N ASP A 22 -1.49 13.20 -0.98
CA ASP A 22 -0.88 12.10 -0.25
C ASP A 22 -0.55 10.90 -1.16
N LEU A 23 0.57 10.27 -0.87
CA LEU A 23 1.02 9.04 -1.50
C LEU A 23 0.23 7.87 -0.93
N HIS A 24 -0.55 7.20 -1.78
CA HIS A 24 -1.17 5.94 -1.41
C HIS A 24 -0.10 4.85 -1.27
N ILE A 25 0.05 4.28 -0.08
CA ILE A 25 0.98 3.18 0.21
C ILE A 25 0.35 1.86 -0.24
N GLY A 26 -0.90 1.63 0.13
CA GLY A 26 -1.61 0.40 -0.18
C GLY A 26 -2.80 0.14 0.73
N LYS A 27 -3.38 -1.06 0.60
CA LYS A 27 -4.63 -1.45 1.26
C LYS A 27 -4.49 -2.78 1.98
N SER A 28 -5.03 -2.80 3.19
CA SER A 28 -5.28 -4.00 3.98
C SER A 28 -6.72 -4.46 3.77
N SER A 29 -6.97 -5.72 3.43
CA SER A 29 -8.33 -6.28 3.38
C SER A 29 -8.44 -7.53 4.24
N SER A 30 -9.63 -7.78 4.81
CA SER A 30 -9.85 -8.93 5.70
C SER A 30 -9.67 -10.26 4.95
N GLY A 31 -8.80 -11.14 5.46
CA GLY A 31 -8.45 -12.42 4.84
C GLY A 31 -7.48 -12.33 3.65
N TRP A 32 -7.08 -11.12 3.24
CA TRP A 32 -6.19 -10.90 2.09
C TRP A 32 -4.80 -10.47 2.52
N LYS A 33 -3.82 -10.78 1.66
CA LYS A 33 -2.50 -10.14 1.72
C LYS A 33 -2.65 -8.62 1.61
N PHE A 34 -1.72 -7.89 2.21
CA PHE A 34 -1.61 -6.46 1.98
C PHE A 34 -1.24 -6.20 0.50
N ILE A 35 -1.86 -5.18 -0.09
CA ILE A 35 -1.67 -4.81 -1.49
C ILE A 35 -1.03 -3.43 -1.54
N PHE A 36 0.17 -3.34 -2.08
CA PHE A 36 0.87 -2.08 -2.27
C PHE A 36 0.47 -1.40 -3.58
N MET A 37 0.44 -0.07 -3.55
CA MET A 37 0.36 0.77 -4.73
C MET A 37 1.80 1.02 -5.25
N PRO A 38 2.15 0.60 -6.47
CA PRO A 38 3.45 0.92 -7.04
C PRO A 38 3.52 2.40 -7.44
N HIS A 39 4.59 3.10 -7.06
CA HIS A 39 4.92 4.42 -7.61
C HIS A 39 6.24 4.33 -8.38
N THR A 40 6.16 3.87 -9.62
CA THR A 40 7.33 3.64 -10.49
C THR A 40 8.12 4.93 -10.75
N SER A 41 7.44 6.07 -10.87
CA SER A 41 8.07 7.40 -11.02
C SER A 41 8.92 7.82 -9.81
N ARG A 42 8.60 7.30 -8.63
CA ARG A 42 9.34 7.51 -7.37
C ARG A 42 10.23 6.31 -7.01
N GLY A 43 10.27 5.28 -7.85
CA GLY A 43 11.01 4.04 -7.61
C GLY A 43 10.43 3.15 -6.51
N LEU A 44 9.23 3.44 -5.98
CA LEU A 44 8.59 2.69 -4.88
C LEU A 44 7.90 1.43 -5.44
N THR A 45 8.71 0.44 -5.77
CA THR A 45 8.31 -0.79 -6.46
C THR A 45 8.55 -2.07 -5.66
N SER A 46 8.92 -1.95 -4.38
CA SER A 46 9.11 -3.08 -3.47
C SER A 46 8.89 -2.64 -2.03
N TRP A 47 8.55 -3.58 -1.14
CA TRP A 47 8.33 -3.27 0.26
C TRP A 47 9.61 -2.78 0.94
N ALA A 48 10.78 -3.31 0.55
CA ALA A 48 12.07 -2.82 1.02
C ALA A 48 12.27 -1.32 0.74
N LYS A 49 11.92 -0.86 -0.48
CA LYS A 49 12.02 0.56 -0.85
C LYS A 49 10.96 1.41 -0.14
N TRP A 50 9.76 0.88 0.04
CA TRP A 50 8.73 1.56 0.83
C TRP A 50 9.13 1.73 2.29
N LYS A 51 9.65 0.69 2.95
CA LYS A 51 10.18 0.78 4.31
C LYS A 51 11.20 1.88 4.44
N ASP A 52 12.17 1.94 3.51
CA ASP A 52 13.18 2.98 3.51
C ASP A 52 12.58 4.38 3.34
N TYR A 53 11.65 4.54 2.41
CA TYR A 53 10.96 5.80 2.16
C TYR A 53 10.11 6.29 3.35
N LEU A 54 9.56 5.37 4.14
CA LEU A 54 8.64 5.65 5.24
C LEU A 54 9.33 5.91 6.59
N LYS A 55 10.63 5.62 6.74
CA LYS A 55 11.35 5.75 8.03
C LYS A 55 11.18 7.11 8.71
N ASP A 56 11.18 8.18 7.92
CA ASP A 56 11.13 9.56 8.41
C ASP A 56 9.83 10.27 8.01
N ARG A 57 8.74 9.52 7.76
CA ARG A 57 7.47 10.07 7.28
C ARG A 57 6.30 9.68 8.16
N VAL A 58 5.28 10.54 8.16
CA VAL A 58 4.00 10.25 8.79
C VAL A 58 3.23 9.28 7.91
N ILE A 59 2.68 8.23 8.54
CA ILE A 59 1.78 7.29 7.90
C ILE A 59 0.40 7.45 8.52
N ARG A 60 -0.62 7.51 7.68
CA ARG A 60 -2.02 7.67 8.09
C ARG A 60 -2.88 6.57 7.48
N ASP A 61 -3.89 6.15 8.20
CA ASP A 61 -4.95 5.32 7.60
C ASP A 61 -6.00 6.18 6.86
N GLU A 62 -6.99 5.53 6.26
CA GLU A 62 -8.07 6.19 5.51
C GLU A 62 -8.98 7.06 6.39
N TYR A 63 -8.95 6.88 7.70
CA TYR A 63 -9.72 7.65 8.68
C TYR A 63 -8.92 8.85 9.22
N GLY A 64 -7.63 8.94 8.88
CA GLY A 64 -6.72 10.02 9.25
C GLY A 64 -5.89 9.73 10.50
N ASP A 65 -6.03 8.54 11.10
CA ASP A 65 -5.29 8.13 12.28
C ASP A 65 -3.82 7.86 11.93
N VAL A 66 -2.91 8.35 12.77
CA VAL A 66 -1.47 8.18 12.55
C VAL A 66 -1.03 6.81 13.07
N VAL A 67 -0.37 6.05 12.20
CA VAL A 67 0.21 4.74 12.54
C VAL A 67 1.73 4.78 12.41
N SER A 68 2.43 4.00 13.23
CA SER A 68 3.88 3.88 13.12
C SER A 68 4.28 2.94 12.00
N LEU A 69 5.50 3.11 11.47
CA LEU A 69 6.06 2.19 10.48
C LEU A 69 6.17 0.75 11.02
N ASP A 70 6.50 0.61 12.31
CA ASP A 70 6.59 -0.68 13.00
C ASP A 70 5.23 -1.40 13.02
N TRP A 71 4.17 -0.68 13.44
CA TRP A 71 2.81 -1.19 13.43
C TRP A 71 2.34 -1.59 12.03
N LEU A 72 2.63 -0.75 11.03
CA LEU A 72 2.29 -1.07 9.64
C LEU A 72 3.06 -2.30 9.17
N SER A 73 4.34 -2.43 9.54
CA SER A 73 5.18 -3.58 9.18
C SER A 73 4.61 -4.87 9.78
N ASP A 74 4.22 -4.86 11.05
CA ASP A 74 3.58 -6.01 11.72
C ASP A 74 2.24 -6.38 11.08
N LEU A 75 1.43 -5.39 10.70
CA LEU A 75 0.19 -5.61 9.97
C LEU A 75 0.44 -6.29 8.61
N ILE A 76 1.43 -5.83 7.86
CA ILE A 76 1.77 -6.39 6.54
C ILE A 76 2.31 -7.81 6.70
N ASP A 77 3.18 -8.04 7.68
CA ASP A 77 3.79 -9.34 7.95
C ASP A 77 2.75 -10.38 8.38
N SER A 78 1.87 -10.03 9.33
CA SER A 78 0.76 -10.89 9.77
C SER A 78 -0.23 -11.25 8.65
N LYS A 79 -0.18 -10.54 7.52
CA LYS A 79 -1.02 -10.79 6.35
C LYS A 79 -0.33 -11.58 5.25
N GLN A 80 0.94 -11.96 5.41
CA GLN A 80 1.65 -12.71 4.37
C GLN A 80 1.09 -14.10 4.11
N ASP A 81 0.39 -14.70 5.08
CA ASP A 81 -0.33 -15.97 4.90
C ASP A 81 -1.77 -15.78 4.41
N GLY A 82 -2.16 -14.53 4.13
CA GLY A 82 -3.47 -14.19 3.58
C GLY A 82 -3.67 -14.70 2.16
N ILE A 83 -4.92 -14.65 1.71
CA ILE A 83 -5.27 -15.04 0.34
C ILE A 83 -4.56 -14.08 -0.64
N ASP A 84 -3.97 -14.65 -1.69
CA ASP A 84 -3.40 -13.91 -2.81
C ASP A 84 -4.41 -13.79 -3.94
N HIS A 85 -4.58 -12.59 -4.47
CA HIS A 85 -5.54 -12.31 -5.54
C HIS A 85 -5.15 -12.96 -6.87
N ARG A 86 -3.88 -13.36 -7.03
CA ARG A 86 -3.44 -14.07 -8.24
C ARG A 86 -3.85 -15.54 -8.25
N THR A 87 -3.97 -16.16 -7.08
CA THR A 87 -4.28 -17.58 -6.93
C THR A 87 -5.70 -17.83 -6.44
N ALA A 88 -6.37 -16.79 -5.96
CA ALA A 88 -7.73 -16.89 -5.49
C ALA A 88 -8.71 -17.16 -6.64
N THR A 89 -9.73 -17.93 -6.31
CA THR A 89 -10.74 -18.38 -7.26
C THR A 89 -11.66 -17.23 -7.68
N ALA A 90 -12.32 -17.37 -8.84
CA ALA A 90 -13.36 -16.43 -9.27
C ALA A 90 -14.52 -16.30 -8.25
N GLN A 91 -14.75 -17.31 -7.41
CA GLN A 91 -15.74 -17.25 -6.34
C GLN A 91 -15.30 -16.35 -5.17
N GLN A 92 -13.99 -16.22 -4.95
CA GLN A 92 -13.41 -15.32 -3.94
C GLN A 92 -13.27 -13.88 -4.45
N TRP A 93 -13.21 -13.67 -5.78
CA TRP A 93 -12.89 -12.38 -6.40
C TRP A 93 -13.98 -11.73 -7.25
N GLY A 94 -14.90 -12.51 -7.81
CA GLY A 94 -15.65 -12.09 -8.98
C GLY A 94 -14.85 -12.26 -10.30
N PRO A 95 -15.47 -11.97 -11.45
CA PRO A 95 -15.04 -12.47 -12.75
C PRO A 95 -13.89 -11.68 -13.43
N TYR A 96 -13.26 -10.71 -12.75
CA TYR A 96 -12.32 -9.80 -13.41
C TYR A 96 -10.85 -10.14 -13.14
N PRO A 97 -10.01 -10.22 -14.20
CA PRO A 97 -8.58 -10.39 -14.04
C PRO A 97 -7.98 -9.14 -13.37
N ARG A 98 -7.15 -9.34 -12.34
CA ARG A 98 -6.37 -8.29 -11.69
C ARG A 98 -4.94 -8.30 -12.24
N THR A 99 -4.40 -7.12 -12.51
CA THR A 99 -3.00 -6.92 -12.90
C THR A 99 -2.17 -6.59 -11.66
N GLY A 100 -0.92 -7.07 -11.60
CA GLY A 100 -0.05 -6.83 -10.47
C GLY A 100 1.20 -7.72 -10.50
N TYR A 101 2.12 -7.50 -9.58
CA TYR A 101 3.33 -8.29 -9.43
C TYR A 101 3.65 -8.54 -7.95
N MET A 102 4.58 -9.45 -7.70
CA MET A 102 5.20 -9.61 -6.37
C MET A 102 6.62 -9.07 -6.47
N ASP A 103 7.09 -8.41 -5.42
CA ASP A 103 8.53 -8.19 -5.28
C ASP A 103 9.24 -9.51 -4.89
N ASP A 104 10.58 -9.45 -4.83
CA ASP A 104 11.42 -10.62 -4.55
C ASP A 104 11.16 -11.23 -3.16
N ASP A 105 10.59 -10.46 -2.24
CA ASP A 105 10.24 -10.89 -0.87
C ASP A 105 8.78 -11.38 -0.77
N GLY A 106 8.04 -11.42 -1.88
CA GLY A 106 6.66 -11.94 -1.94
C GLY A 106 5.57 -10.93 -1.56
N TYR A 107 5.90 -9.64 -1.43
CA TYR A 107 4.91 -8.59 -1.19
C TYR A 107 4.22 -8.19 -2.49
N ARG A 108 2.90 -8.01 -2.42
CA ARG A 108 2.05 -7.84 -3.61
C ARG A 108 1.85 -6.37 -3.98
N PHE A 109 2.02 -6.04 -5.25
CA PHE A 109 1.77 -4.73 -5.84
C PHE A 109 0.66 -4.82 -6.89
N SER A 110 -0.26 -3.86 -6.88
CA SER A 110 -1.36 -3.78 -7.85
C SER A 110 -1.69 -2.32 -8.21
N GLU A 111 -2.21 -2.11 -9.42
CA GLU A 111 -2.62 -0.80 -9.92
C GLU A 111 -4.05 -0.41 -9.51
N GLU A 112 -4.43 0.84 -9.78
CA GLU A 112 -5.54 1.63 -9.20
C GLU A 112 -6.91 0.94 -9.02
N ARG A 113 -7.25 -0.09 -9.82
CA ARG A 113 -8.57 -0.74 -9.77
C ARG A 113 -8.86 -1.54 -8.49
N GLU A 114 -7.89 -1.72 -7.61
CA GLU A 114 -8.07 -2.45 -6.33
C GLU A 114 -8.32 -1.54 -5.12
N PHE A 115 -8.29 -0.22 -5.33
CA PHE A 115 -8.34 0.79 -4.27
C PHE A 115 -9.61 1.65 -4.26
N SER A 116 -10.53 1.40 -5.21
CA SER A 116 -11.88 1.99 -5.23
C SER A 116 -12.82 1.35 -4.20
#